data_AF-A0A023B765-F1
#
_entry.id   AF-A0A023B765-F1
#
_cell.length_a   1.000
_cell.length_b   1.000
_cell.length_c   1.000
_cell.angle_alpha   90.00
_cell.angle_beta   90.00
_cell.angle_gamma   90.00
#
_symmetry.space_group_name_H-M   'P 1'
#
loop_
_entity.id
_entity.type
_entity.pdbx_description
1 polymer ?
#
loop_
_entity_poly.entity_id
_entity_poly.type
_entity_poly.pdbx_seq_one_letter_code
_entity_poly.pdbx_strand_id
1 'polypeptide(L)'
;MWANTSHRPLSLSERIYLAEVLADVRIRCVKPVPAIIGPLFGQVGPFEINEETALPLFIADLLSAEHYCKILAPIWLTSHGLKQWIVEEQKHSNDLLPPPHNLYIEIANKLLY
;
A
#
# COMPACT_ATOMS: atom_id res chain seq x y z
N MET A 1 23.50 32.12 0.30
CA MET A 1 23.71 31.07 -0.72
C MET A 1 22.87 29.87 -0.33
N TRP A 2 21.73 29.67 -0.98
CA TRP A 2 20.88 28.51 -0.72
C TRP A 2 21.33 27.40 -1.66
N ALA A 3 21.74 26.27 -1.11
CA ALA A 3 22.16 25.12 -1.88
C ALA A 3 21.01 24.69 -2.79
N ASN A 4 21.27 24.73 -4.09
CA ASN A 4 20.41 24.19 -5.11
C ASN A 4 20.45 22.66 -4.95
N THR A 5 19.57 22.09 -4.13
CA THR A 5 19.39 20.63 -4.09
C THR A 5 18.79 20.23 -5.43
N SER A 6 19.66 19.78 -6.33
CA SER A 6 19.29 19.04 -7.52
C SER A 6 18.49 17.81 -7.07
N HIS A 7 17.16 17.93 -7.02
CA HIS A 7 16.28 16.79 -6.83
C HIS A 7 16.29 16.00 -8.13
N ARG A 8 17.24 15.06 -8.25
CA ARG A 8 17.16 14.05 -9.30
C ARG A 8 15.83 13.30 -9.14
N PRO A 9 15.12 12.99 -10.24
CA PRO A 9 13.95 12.14 -10.15
C PRO A 9 14.35 10.79 -9.56
N LEU A 10 13.50 10.24 -8.69
CA LEU A 10 13.69 8.92 -8.11
C LEU A 10 13.68 7.86 -9.21
N SER A 11 14.60 6.91 -9.13
CA SER A 11 14.58 5.70 -9.96
C SER A 11 13.38 4.83 -9.64
N LEU A 12 13.03 3.94 -10.57
CA LEU A 12 11.92 2.99 -10.36
C LEU A 12 12.11 2.16 -9.09
N SER A 13 13.31 1.65 -8.85
CA SER A 13 13.63 0.86 -7.66
C SER A 13 13.45 1.65 -6.36
N GLU A 14 13.84 2.93 -6.34
CA GLU A 14 13.63 3.80 -5.17
C GLU A 14 12.12 4.03 -4.94
N ARG A 15 11.33 4.22 -6.01
CA ARG A 15 9.87 4.39 -5.89
C ARG A 15 9.17 3.13 -5.40
N ILE A 16 9.60 1.95 -5.87
CA ILE A 16 9.07 0.66 -5.39
C ILE A 16 9.40 0.48 -3.92
N TYR A 17 10.66 0.70 -3.52
CA TYR A 17 11.05 0.62 -2.12
C TYR A 17 10.22 1.57 -1.23
N LEU A 18 10.01 2.81 -1.67
CA LEU A 18 9.16 3.75 -0.95
C LEU A 18 7.70 3.29 -0.89
N ALA A 19 7.17 2.68 -1.95
CA ALA A 19 5.81 2.13 -1.93
C ALA A 19 5.70 0.98 -0.91
N GLU A 20 6.71 0.12 -0.85
CA GLU A 20 6.76 -1.00 0.10
C GLU A 20 6.83 -0.54 1.57
N VAL A 21 7.56 0.55 1.84
CA VAL A 21 7.78 1.06 3.19
C VAL A 21 6.69 2.03 3.65
N LEU A 22 6.19 2.89 2.75
CA LEU A 22 5.25 3.97 3.11
C LEU A 22 3.78 3.61 2.89
N ALA A 23 3.47 2.61 2.07
CA ALA A 23 2.08 2.22 1.85
C ALA A 23 1.61 1.30 2.97
N ASP A 24 0.67 1.80 3.77
CA ASP A 24 -0.09 0.96 4.68
C ASP A 24 -1.21 0.26 3.92
N VAL A 25 -1.19 -1.07 3.94
CA VAL A 25 -2.23 -1.91 3.36
C VAL A 25 -2.95 -2.68 4.45
N ARG A 26 -4.23 -2.96 4.21
CA ARG A 26 -5.00 -3.82 5.11
C ARG A 26 -4.73 -5.27 4.76
N ILE A 27 -4.56 -6.09 5.77
CA ILE A 27 -4.49 -7.54 5.64
C ILE A 27 -5.58 -8.20 6.49
N ARG A 28 -5.90 -9.44 6.16
CA ARG A 28 -6.74 -10.32 6.99
C ARG A 28 -6.06 -11.67 7.17
N CYS A 29 -5.77 -12.03 8.41
CA CYS A 29 -5.09 -13.29 8.69
C CYS A 29 -6.05 -14.47 8.70
N VAL A 30 -5.64 -15.57 8.10
CA VAL A 30 -6.44 -16.81 8.00
C VAL A 30 -5.90 -17.93 8.88
N LYS A 31 -4.65 -17.80 9.35
CA LYS A 31 -4.01 -18.72 10.30
C LYS A 31 -3.13 -17.93 11.29
N PRO A 32 -2.78 -18.52 12.46
CA PRO A 32 -1.97 -17.84 13.46
C PRO A 32 -0.61 -17.42 12.90
N VAL A 33 -0.26 -16.14 13.06
CA VAL A 33 1.06 -15.60 12.70
C VAL A 33 2.07 -15.97 13.80
N PRO A 34 3.30 -16.41 13.47
CA PRO A 34 4.31 -16.72 14.48
C PRO A 34 4.61 -15.51 15.36
N ALA A 35 4.67 -15.74 16.68
CA ALA A 35 4.89 -14.69 17.69
C ALA A 35 6.23 -13.94 17.55
N ILE A 36 7.16 -14.44 16.71
CA ILE A 36 8.46 -13.83 16.44
C ILE A 36 8.33 -12.62 15.50
N ILE A 37 7.29 -12.56 14.66
CA ILE A 37 7.13 -11.48 13.68
C ILE A 37 6.78 -10.15 14.36
N GLY A 38 5.90 -10.16 15.37
CA GLY A 38 5.51 -8.92 16.07
C GLY A 38 6.69 -8.16 16.72
N PRO A 39 7.54 -8.82 17.52
CA PRO A 39 8.71 -8.21 18.16
C PRO A 39 9.77 -7.69 17.18
N LEU A 40 9.97 -8.36 16.03
CA LEU A 40 10.97 -7.96 15.03
C LEU A 40 10.66 -6.60 14.38
N PHE A 41 9.38 -6.21 14.34
CA PHE A 41 8.94 -4.95 13.73
C PHE A 41 8.45 -3.93 14.76
N GLY A 42 8.78 -4.13 16.04
CA GLY A 42 8.65 -3.13 17.11
C GLY A 42 7.23 -2.81 17.58
N GLN A 43 6.20 -3.00 16.74
CA GLN A 43 4.79 -2.68 17.06
C GLN A 43 3.77 -3.17 16.01
N VAL A 44 4.05 -4.26 15.28
CA VAL A 44 3.10 -4.78 14.27
C VAL A 44 2.25 -5.91 14.88
N GLY A 45 0.93 -5.74 14.87
CA GLY A 45 -0.03 -6.68 15.45
C GLY A 45 -0.71 -6.15 16.72
N PRO A 46 -1.74 -6.82 17.24
CA PRO A 46 -2.00 -8.25 17.15
C PRO A 46 -2.50 -8.73 15.77
N PHE A 47 -2.12 -9.96 15.40
CA PHE A 47 -2.58 -10.62 14.18
C PHE A 47 -3.70 -11.60 14.53
N GLU A 48 -4.89 -11.07 14.77
CA GLU A 48 -6.06 -11.89 15.06
C GLU A 48 -6.64 -12.50 13.77
N ILE A 49 -7.11 -13.75 13.88
CA ILE A 49 -7.67 -14.46 12.72
C ILE A 49 -8.99 -13.81 12.33
N ASN A 50 -9.17 -13.59 11.03
CA ASN A 50 -10.32 -12.92 10.41
C ASN A 50 -10.50 -11.44 10.77
N GLU A 51 -9.64 -10.86 11.61
CA GLU A 51 -9.62 -9.43 11.84
C GLU A 51 -8.77 -8.70 10.80
N GLU A 52 -9.12 -7.45 10.53
CA GLU A 52 -8.35 -6.59 9.64
C GLU A 52 -7.30 -5.81 10.43
N THR A 53 -6.08 -5.74 9.91
CA THR A 53 -5.02 -4.91 10.49
C THR A 53 -4.29 -4.18 9.37
N ALA A 54 -3.90 -2.94 9.62
CA ALA A 54 -3.12 -2.13 8.69
C ALA A 54 -1.63 -2.26 9.03
N LEU A 55 -0.80 -2.42 8.01
CA LEU A 55 0.64 -2.52 8.16
C LEU A 55 1.37 -2.21 6.84
N PRO A 56 2.69 -1.92 6.90
CA PRO A 56 3.48 -1.63 5.72
C PRO A 56 3.43 -2.76 4.69
N LEU A 57 3.33 -2.40 3.42
CA LEU A 57 3.20 -3.34 2.30
C LEU A 57 4.30 -4.41 2.28
N PHE A 58 5.54 -4.11 2.65
CA PHE A 58 6.60 -5.12 2.70
C PHE A 58 6.33 -6.25 3.73
N ILE A 59 5.71 -5.93 4.86
CA ILE A 59 5.34 -6.92 5.88
C ILE A 59 4.11 -7.70 5.42
N ALA A 60 3.16 -7.02 4.78
CA ALA A 60 1.97 -7.64 4.22
C ALA A 60 2.35 -8.68 3.15
N ASP A 61 3.30 -8.33 2.29
CA ASP A 61 3.85 -9.18 1.25
C ASP A 61 4.50 -10.44 1.85
N LEU A 62 5.35 -10.26 2.87
CA LEU A 62 5.97 -11.38 3.61
C LEU A 62 4.93 -12.34 4.21
N LEU A 63 3.91 -11.81 4.89
CA LEU A 63 2.86 -12.62 5.52
C LEU A 63 1.94 -13.30 4.49
N SER A 64 1.74 -12.67 3.34
CA SER A 64 0.94 -13.20 2.23
C SER A 64 1.67 -14.32 1.48
N ALA A 65 2.97 -14.15 1.23
CA ALA A 65 3.82 -15.16 0.60
C ALA A 65 3.85 -16.47 1.41
N GLU A 66 3.87 -16.36 2.74
CA GLU A 66 3.81 -17.49 3.66
C GLU A 66 2.36 -17.98 3.94
N HIS A 67 1.38 -17.43 3.23
CA HIS A 67 -0.05 -17.75 3.33
C HIS A 67 -0.69 -17.51 4.71
N TYR A 68 -0.07 -16.73 5.59
CA TYR A 68 -0.64 -16.40 6.91
C TYR A 68 -1.85 -15.49 6.78
N CYS A 69 -1.75 -14.50 5.89
CA CYS A 69 -2.75 -13.47 5.73
C CYS A 69 -2.99 -13.19 4.25
N LYS A 70 -4.13 -12.56 3.94
CA LYS A 70 -4.46 -12.08 2.60
C LYS A 70 -4.40 -10.56 2.61
N ILE A 71 -3.75 -9.98 1.61
CA ILE A 71 -3.78 -8.53 1.41
C ILE A 71 -5.16 -8.14 0.86
N LEU A 72 -5.77 -7.14 1.45
CA LEU A 72 -7.02 -6.57 1.00
C LEU A 72 -6.70 -5.39 0.09
N ALA A 73 -7.28 -5.41 -1.12
CA ALA A 73 -7.14 -4.28 -2.04
C ALA A 73 -7.71 -3.01 -1.40
N PRO A 74 -7.00 -1.88 -1.47
CA PRO A 74 -7.52 -0.62 -0.95
C PRO A 74 -8.76 -0.20 -1.75
N ILE A 75 -9.66 0.55 -1.11
CA ILE A 75 -10.99 0.88 -1.67
C ILE A 75 -10.87 1.53 -3.06
N TRP A 76 -9.89 2.40 -3.26
CA TRP A 76 -9.62 3.08 -4.53
C TRP A 76 -9.18 2.13 -5.66
N LEU A 77 -8.62 0.96 -5.34
CA LEU A 77 -8.19 -0.07 -6.30
C LEU A 77 -9.28 -1.14 -6.53
N THR A 78 -10.49 -0.92 -6.04
CA THR A 78 -11.63 -1.81 -6.33
C THR A 78 -12.38 -1.36 -7.59
N SER A 79 -13.09 -2.26 -8.27
CA SER A 79 -13.93 -1.89 -9.42
C SER A 79 -14.96 -0.81 -9.08
N HIS A 80 -15.50 -0.84 -7.86
CA HIS A 80 -16.43 0.18 -7.38
C HIS A 80 -15.74 1.53 -7.19
N GLY A 81 -14.60 1.56 -6.49
CA GLY A 81 -13.83 2.79 -6.25
C GLY A 81 -13.34 3.42 -7.56
N LEU A 82 -12.80 2.63 -8.49
CA LEU A 82 -12.35 3.13 -9.80
C LEU A 82 -13.49 3.78 -10.59
N LYS A 83 -14.70 3.20 -10.55
CA LYS A 83 -15.89 3.80 -11.19
C LYS A 83 -16.26 5.15 -10.56
N GLN A 84 -16.17 5.27 -9.24
CA GLN A 84 -16.43 6.53 -8.54
C GLN A 84 -15.41 7.60 -8.94
N TRP A 85 -14.13 7.25 -8.97
CA TRP A 85 -13.06 8.15 -9.41
C TRP A 85 -13.28 8.69 -10.82
N ILE A 86 -13.69 7.84 -11.77
CA ILE A 86 -14.00 8.28 -13.14
C ILE A 86 -15.15 9.30 -13.16
N VAL A 87 -16.21 9.04 -12.39
CA VAL A 87 -17.37 9.94 -12.31
C VAL A 87 -16.99 11.28 -11.67
N GLU A 88 -16.12 11.26 -10.67
CA GLU A 88 -15.64 12.47 -10.00
C GLU A 88 -14.72 13.30 -10.89
N GLU A 89 -13.81 12.65 -11.63
CA GLU A 89 -12.92 13.30 -12.59
C GLU A 89 -13.74 14.01 -13.69
N GLN A 90 -14.77 13.33 -14.22
CA GLN A 90 -15.66 13.89 -15.24
C GLN A 90 -16.43 15.13 -14.77
N LYS A 91 -16.70 15.27 -13.47
CA LYS A 91 -17.35 16.46 -12.90
C LYS A 91 -16.41 17.65 -12.80
N HIS A 92 -15.10 17.42 -12.73
CA HIS A 92 -14.07 18.44 -12.59
C HIS A 92 -13.31 18.62 -13.91
N SER A 93 -14.04 18.89 -15.00
CA SER A 93 -13.50 18.86 -16.38
C SER A 93 -12.30 19.78 -16.67
N ASN A 94 -11.98 20.71 -15.77
CA ASN A 94 -10.91 21.68 -15.98
C ASN A 94 -9.62 21.36 -15.19
N ASP A 95 -9.67 20.48 -14.18
CA ASP A 95 -8.54 20.13 -13.32
C ASP A 95 -8.46 18.62 -13.11
N LEU A 96 -7.23 18.09 -13.05
CA LEU A 96 -7.01 16.69 -12.69
C LEU A 96 -7.19 16.51 -11.19
N LEU A 97 -7.97 15.50 -10.77
CA LEU A 97 -8.02 15.17 -9.35
C LEU A 97 -6.67 14.61 -8.89
N PRO A 98 -6.24 14.93 -7.66
CA PRO A 98 -5.03 14.34 -7.11
C PRO A 98 -5.20 12.83 -6.99
N PRO A 99 -4.15 12.03 -7.25
CA PRO A 99 -4.24 10.59 -7.13
C PRO A 99 -4.51 10.17 -5.68
N PRO A 100 -5.12 8.99 -5.46
CA PRO A 100 -5.44 8.50 -4.12
C PRO A 100 -4.19 8.23 -3.26
N HIS A 101 -3.03 8.02 -3.90
CA HIS A 101 -1.74 7.87 -3.25
C HIS A 101 -0.62 8.38 -4.17
N ASN A 102 0.43 8.99 -3.63
CA ASN A 102 1.56 9.51 -4.41
C ASN A 102 2.33 8.42 -5.19
N LEU A 103 2.18 7.16 -4.77
CA LEU A 103 2.81 5.97 -5.35
C LEU A 103 1.74 4.95 -5.82
N TYR A 104 0.56 5.42 -6.23
CA TYR A 104 -0.57 4.54 -6.56
C TYR A 104 -0.24 3.53 -7.67
N ILE A 105 0.61 3.88 -8.63
CA ILE A 105 1.03 2.99 -9.73
C ILE A 105 1.88 1.83 -9.18
N GLU A 106 2.86 2.15 -8.34
CA GLU A 106 3.76 1.15 -7.76
C GLU A 106 2.99 0.21 -6.84
N ILE A 107 2.08 0.75 -6.03
CA ILE A 107 1.20 -0.05 -5.17
C ILE A 107 0.30 -0.95 -6.02
N ALA A 108 -0.33 -0.41 -7.06
CA ALA A 108 -1.21 -1.20 -7.93
C ALA A 108 -0.46 -2.33 -8.62
N ASN A 109 0.75 -2.07 -9.14
CA ASN A 109 1.58 -3.10 -9.76
C ASN A 109 1.95 -4.21 -8.76
N LYS A 110 2.33 -3.85 -7.54
CA LYS A 110 2.71 -4.82 -6.49
C LYS A 110 1.53 -5.65 -5.97
N LEU A 111 0.31 -5.11 -5.98
CA LEU A 111 -0.87 -5.82 -5.50
C LEU A 111 -1.53 -6.70 -6.57
N LEU A 112 -1.28 -6.44 -7.85
CA LEU A 112 -1.89 -7.16 -8.97
C LEU A 112 -0.98 -8.21 -9.62
N TYR A 113 0.34 -8.12 -9.41
CA TYR A 113 1.35 -9.02 -9.94
C TYR A 113 2.23 -9.57 -8.82
#